data_AF-A0A7G2JYA2-F1
#
_entry.id   AF-A0A7G2JYA2-F1
#
_cell.length_a   1.000
_cell.length_b   1.000
_cell.length_c   1.000
_cell.angle_alpha   90.00
_cell.angle_beta   90.00
_cell.angle_gamma   90.00
#
_symmetry.space_group_name_H-M   'P 1'
#
loop_
_entity.id
_entity.type
_entity.pdbx_description
1 polymer ?
#
loop_
_entity_poly.entity_id
_entity_poly.type
_entity_poly.pdbx_seq_one_letter_code
_entity_poly.pdbx_strand_id
1 'polypeptide(L)'
;IRDILEQELGYSFYFKVLKASDYGLPQLRPRAFMIGFRDDHVLGNFSFPEPIPLKFTMSDVWKGKCDREIGYTLRVGGRGSKIGDRRNWDQYLVDGVVSQIMPEQARKMQGFPDNFEFPVPKSQAMKQLGNSVAVDAVRACGESLLNYMNFLSKENGENKMVKHTKNKGEWTELYSFLKLLNDKKLYLADKDMKPKIHFFNVNKVTTLNIKQSCYLAENDLVEII
;
A
#
# COMPACT_ATOMS: atom_id res chain seq x y z
N ILE A 1 -3.47 -11.05 17.59
CA ILE A 1 -2.71 -9.81 17.34
C ILE A 1 -3.65 -8.66 17.03
N ARG A 2 -4.44 -8.73 15.95
CA ARG A 2 -5.43 -7.69 15.61
C ARG A 2 -6.37 -7.37 16.78
N ASP A 3 -7.03 -8.37 17.35
CA ASP A 3 -8.02 -8.16 18.42
C ASP A 3 -7.43 -7.43 19.63
N ILE A 4 -6.24 -7.83 20.07
CA ILE A 4 -5.52 -7.16 21.18
C ILE A 4 -5.23 -5.70 20.83
N LEU A 5 -4.75 -5.44 19.60
CA LEU A 5 -4.43 -4.07 19.18
C LEU A 5 -5.68 -3.19 19.13
N GLU A 6 -6.77 -3.68 18.53
CA GLU A 6 -7.99 -2.89 18.32
C GLU A 6 -8.84 -2.78 19.58
N GLN A 7 -9.09 -3.89 20.28
CA GLN A 7 -10.08 -3.96 21.35
C GLN A 7 -9.48 -3.65 22.73
N GLU A 8 -8.22 -4.02 22.97
CA GLU A 8 -7.59 -3.84 24.29
C GLU A 8 -6.68 -2.62 24.33
N LEU A 9 -5.99 -2.31 23.23
CA LEU A 9 -4.97 -1.26 23.18
C LEU A 9 -5.41 0.02 22.45
N GLY A 10 -6.56 0.01 21.76
CA GLY A 10 -7.12 1.19 21.09
C GLY A 10 -6.35 1.64 19.84
N TYR A 11 -5.71 0.71 19.12
CA TYR A 11 -5.04 0.97 17.86
C TYR A 11 -5.93 0.60 16.66
N SER A 12 -5.89 1.37 15.59
CA SER A 12 -6.33 0.89 14.27
C SER A 12 -5.40 -0.22 13.76
N PHE A 13 -5.87 -1.03 12.80
CA PHE A 13 -5.07 -2.12 12.26
C PHE A 13 -5.13 -2.20 10.73
N TYR A 14 -4.02 -1.88 10.10
CA TYR A 14 -3.79 -1.99 8.66
C TYR A 14 -2.78 -3.08 8.36
N PHE A 15 -3.09 -3.96 7.41
CA PHE A 15 -2.23 -5.09 7.04
C PHE A 15 -2.14 -5.24 5.53
N LYS A 16 -0.92 -5.45 5.01
CA LYS A 16 -0.68 -5.82 3.61
C LYS A 16 0.60 -6.65 3.49
N VAL A 17 0.60 -7.61 2.58
CA VAL A 17 1.83 -8.33 2.19
C VAL A 17 2.50 -7.55 1.07
N LEU A 18 3.71 -7.07 1.30
CA LEU A 18 4.51 -6.32 0.35
C LEU A 18 5.69 -7.16 -0.14
N LYS A 19 5.98 -7.12 -1.44
CA LYS A 19 7.17 -7.78 -2.03
C LYS A 19 8.23 -6.74 -2.32
N ALA A 20 9.50 -7.07 -2.09
CA ALA A 20 10.59 -6.17 -2.44
C ALA A 20 10.63 -5.82 -3.96
N SER A 21 10.22 -6.77 -4.82
CA SER A 21 10.04 -6.56 -6.26
C SER A 21 9.06 -5.46 -6.64
N ASP A 22 8.06 -5.23 -5.79
CA ASP A 22 7.03 -4.21 -6.03
C ASP A 22 7.53 -2.82 -5.62
N TYR A 23 8.74 -2.71 -5.04
CA TYR A 23 9.33 -1.47 -4.55
C TYR A 23 10.75 -1.26 -5.07
N GLY A 24 11.01 -1.68 -6.31
CA GLY A 24 12.24 -1.35 -7.02
C GLY A 24 13.42 -2.29 -6.82
N LEU A 25 13.29 -3.35 -6.02
CA LEU A 25 14.41 -4.25 -5.68
C LEU A 25 14.26 -5.61 -6.36
N PRO A 26 15.32 -6.20 -6.94
CA PRO A 26 15.24 -7.49 -7.65
C PRO A 26 15.23 -8.68 -6.69
N GLN A 27 14.27 -8.71 -5.76
CA GLN A 27 14.11 -9.77 -4.78
C GLN A 27 12.64 -10.11 -4.57
N LEU A 28 12.28 -11.39 -4.59
CA LEU A 28 10.88 -11.82 -4.40
C LEU A 28 10.33 -11.48 -3.01
N ARG A 29 11.19 -11.48 -1.98
CA ARG A 29 10.95 -11.33 -0.53
C ARG A 29 9.58 -10.73 -0.16
N PRO A 30 8.51 -11.56 -0.06
CA PRO A 30 7.21 -11.11 0.44
C PRO A 30 7.27 -11.01 1.96
N ARG A 31 6.82 -9.89 2.53
CA ARG A 31 6.75 -9.67 3.97
C ARG A 31 5.41 -9.05 4.35
N ALA A 32 4.85 -9.51 5.47
CA ALA A 32 3.68 -8.90 6.07
C ALA A 32 4.08 -7.60 6.77
N PHE A 33 3.41 -6.52 6.41
CA PHE A 33 3.49 -5.24 7.11
C PHE A 33 2.20 -5.04 7.89
N MET A 34 2.34 -4.71 9.17
CA MET A 34 1.25 -4.38 10.09
C MET A 34 1.50 -2.98 10.62
N ILE A 35 0.52 -2.09 10.45
CA ILE A 35 0.60 -0.70 10.90
C ILE A 35 -0.64 -0.43 11.72
N GLY A 36 -0.47 0.21 12.88
CA GLY A 36 -1.57 0.65 13.70
C GLY A 36 -1.31 2.03 14.26
N PHE A 37 -2.36 2.83 14.31
CA PHE A 37 -2.34 4.18 14.85
C PHE A 37 -3.24 4.21 16.08
N ARG A 38 -2.73 4.77 17.18
CA ARG A 38 -3.51 4.89 18.41
C ARG A 38 -4.52 6.02 18.26
N ASP A 39 -5.76 5.80 18.72
CA ASP A 39 -6.82 6.82 18.74
C ASP A 39 -7.15 7.39 17.32
N ASP A 40 -7.01 6.55 16.30
CA ASP A 40 -7.31 6.85 14.90
C ASP A 40 -8.82 6.87 14.68
N HIS A 41 -9.45 8.01 14.99
CA HIS A 41 -10.90 8.18 14.91
C HIS A 41 -11.38 8.41 13.47
N VAL A 42 -11.50 7.31 12.70
CA VAL A 42 -12.46 7.07 11.59
C VAL A 42 -12.37 7.94 10.32
N LEU A 43 -11.80 9.14 10.34
CA LEU A 43 -11.82 10.05 9.17
C LEU A 43 -10.62 9.87 8.22
N GLY A 44 -9.50 9.32 8.69
CA GLY A 44 -8.35 8.97 7.86
C GLY A 44 -8.35 7.48 7.50
N ASN A 45 -8.18 7.15 6.22
CA ASN A 45 -7.90 5.79 5.77
C ASN A 45 -6.43 5.70 5.38
N PHE A 46 -5.59 5.12 6.23
CA PHE A 46 -4.22 4.81 5.85
C PHE A 46 -4.20 3.87 4.65
N SER A 47 -3.35 4.19 3.67
CA SER A 47 -3.09 3.34 2.51
C SER A 47 -1.61 2.99 2.41
N PHE A 48 -1.34 1.73 2.08
CA PHE A 48 0.01 1.28 1.78
C PHE A 48 0.48 1.86 0.44
N PRO A 49 1.80 2.06 0.26
CA PRO A 49 2.34 2.63 -0.97
C PRO A 49 1.99 1.78 -2.20
N GLU A 50 1.74 2.45 -3.31
CA GLU A 50 1.55 1.79 -4.60
C GLU A 50 2.85 1.17 -5.11
N PRO A 51 2.78 0.03 -5.82
CA PRO A 51 3.95 -0.59 -6.43
C PRO A 51 4.65 0.31 -7.45
N ILE A 52 5.98 0.18 -7.54
CA ILE A 52 6.81 0.80 -8.57
C ILE A 52 7.62 -0.28 -9.30
N PRO A 53 8.01 -0.03 -10.57
CA PRO A 53 8.85 -0.97 -11.32
C PRO A 53 10.24 -1.16 -10.68
N LEU A 54 10.91 -2.24 -11.07
CA LEU A 54 12.29 -2.54 -10.66
C LEU A 54 13.24 -1.38 -11.04
N LYS A 55 14.10 -0.98 -10.09
CA LYS A 55 15.17 0.00 -10.34
C LYS A 55 16.35 -0.63 -11.06
N PHE A 56 16.57 -1.91 -10.80
CA PHE A 56 17.63 -2.74 -11.36
C PHE A 56 17.26 -4.22 -11.19
N THR A 57 17.93 -5.08 -11.92
CA THR A 57 17.70 -6.53 -12.00
C THR A 57 18.80 -7.31 -11.28
N MET A 58 18.63 -8.63 -11.14
CA MET A 58 19.72 -9.48 -10.67
C MET A 58 20.94 -9.46 -11.61
N SER A 59 20.78 -9.20 -12.91
CA SER A 59 21.94 -9.04 -13.81
C SER A 59 22.79 -7.84 -13.40
N ASP A 60 22.16 -6.74 -12.98
CA ASP A 60 22.86 -5.56 -12.44
C ASP A 60 23.50 -5.84 -11.07
N VAL A 61 22.88 -6.69 -10.26
CA VAL A 61 23.44 -7.15 -8.98
C VAL A 61 24.70 -7.97 -9.21
N TRP A 62 24.68 -8.87 -10.18
CA TRP A 62 25.78 -9.76 -10.52
C TRP A 62 26.85 -9.11 -11.41
N LYS A 63 26.54 -7.98 -12.07
CA LYS A 63 27.37 -7.38 -13.12
C LYS A 63 27.64 -8.35 -14.28
N GLY A 64 26.64 -9.16 -14.63
CA GLY A 64 26.70 -10.23 -15.63
C GLY A 64 25.31 -10.73 -15.99
N LYS A 65 25.17 -11.55 -17.03
CA LYS A 65 23.86 -12.07 -17.45
C LYS A 65 23.37 -13.14 -16.48
N CYS A 66 22.43 -12.77 -15.62
CA CYS A 66 21.78 -13.69 -14.69
C CYS A 66 20.56 -14.34 -15.36
N ASP A 67 20.32 -15.62 -15.09
CA ASP A 67 19.17 -16.38 -15.59
C ASP A 67 17.82 -15.92 -15.03
N ARG A 68 17.85 -15.26 -13.87
CA ARG A 68 16.68 -14.69 -13.22
C ARG A 68 16.75 -13.17 -13.23
N GLU A 69 15.63 -12.52 -13.48
CA GLU A 69 15.49 -11.07 -13.30
C GLU A 69 15.28 -10.70 -11.82
N ILE A 70 14.46 -11.49 -11.12
CA ILE A 70 14.14 -11.34 -9.70
C ILE A 70 14.75 -12.50 -8.89
N GLY A 71 15.56 -12.16 -7.90
CA GLY A 71 16.27 -13.09 -7.04
C GLY A 71 15.39 -13.74 -5.97
N TYR A 72 15.89 -14.84 -5.42
CA TYR A 72 15.25 -15.58 -4.35
C TYR A 72 15.22 -14.79 -3.03
N THR A 73 14.32 -15.20 -2.13
CA THR A 73 14.38 -14.74 -0.74
C THR A 73 15.61 -15.36 -0.07
N LEU A 74 16.50 -14.53 0.46
CA LEU A 74 17.61 -14.98 1.28
C LEU A 74 17.09 -15.72 2.53
N ARG A 75 17.61 -16.93 2.77
CA ARG A 75 17.23 -17.81 3.89
C ARG A 75 18.47 -18.33 4.59
N VAL A 76 18.34 -18.61 5.89
CA VAL A 76 19.39 -19.25 6.71
C VAL A 76 19.39 -20.79 6.55
N GLY A 77 18.69 -21.32 5.54
CA GLY A 77 18.58 -22.76 5.27
C GLY A 77 18.51 -23.06 3.76
N GLY A 78 18.86 -24.28 3.37
CA GLY A 78 19.00 -24.67 1.96
C GLY A 78 20.38 -24.39 1.36
N ARG A 79 21.32 -23.86 2.16
CA ARG A 79 22.70 -23.59 1.76
C ARG A 79 23.37 -24.86 1.24
N GLY A 80 23.84 -24.83 -0.01
CA GLY A 80 24.48 -25.98 -0.68
C GLY A 80 23.53 -26.84 -1.52
N SER A 81 22.24 -26.48 -1.61
CA SER A 81 21.34 -27.08 -2.59
C SER A 81 21.80 -26.72 -3.99
N LYS A 82 21.88 -27.71 -4.89
CA LYS A 82 22.27 -27.49 -6.28
C LYS A 82 21.22 -26.66 -7.02
N ILE A 83 21.60 -25.97 -8.09
CA ILE A 83 20.72 -25.11 -8.89
C ILE A 83 19.40 -25.77 -9.34
N GLY A 84 19.39 -27.09 -9.57
CA GLY A 84 18.20 -27.87 -9.94
C GLY A 84 17.37 -28.41 -8.76
N ASP A 85 17.81 -28.18 -7.52
CA ASP A 85 17.06 -28.59 -6.32
C ASP A 85 15.96 -27.57 -6.03
N ARG A 86 14.75 -28.04 -5.71
CA ARG A 86 13.61 -27.21 -5.28
C ARG A 86 13.91 -26.35 -4.04
N ARG A 87 14.99 -26.64 -3.31
CA ARG A 87 15.48 -25.93 -2.13
C ARG A 87 16.62 -24.97 -2.45
N ASN A 88 16.94 -24.73 -3.73
CA ASN A 88 17.89 -23.69 -4.12
C ASN A 88 17.31 -22.30 -3.81
N TRP A 89 18.01 -21.54 -2.96
CA TRP A 89 17.65 -20.16 -2.60
C TRP A 89 18.83 -19.19 -2.76
N ASP A 90 20.00 -19.68 -3.16
CA ASP A 90 21.25 -18.94 -3.12
C ASP A 90 22.17 -19.16 -4.33
N GLN A 91 21.88 -20.11 -5.23
CA GLN A 91 22.62 -20.31 -6.48
C GLN A 91 21.88 -19.77 -7.70
N TYR A 92 22.64 -19.18 -8.62
CA TYR A 92 22.18 -18.54 -9.85
C TYR A 92 23.08 -18.97 -11.02
N LEU A 93 22.57 -18.92 -12.24
CA LEU A 93 23.39 -19.09 -13.44
C LEU A 93 23.75 -17.69 -13.96
N VAL A 94 25.03 -17.34 -13.84
CA VAL A 94 25.56 -16.03 -14.24
C VAL A 94 26.60 -16.25 -15.33
N ASP A 95 26.34 -15.72 -16.53
CA ASP A 95 27.19 -15.89 -17.70
C ASP A 95 27.51 -17.38 -18.01
N GLY A 96 26.54 -18.26 -17.77
CA GLY A 96 26.68 -19.70 -17.97
C GLY A 96 27.39 -20.45 -16.84
N VAL A 97 27.81 -19.76 -15.76
CA VAL A 97 28.49 -20.35 -14.60
C VAL A 97 27.58 -20.32 -13.37
N VAL A 98 27.50 -21.45 -12.66
CA VAL A 98 26.74 -21.52 -11.40
C VAL A 98 27.50 -20.75 -10.31
N SER A 99 26.88 -19.69 -9.82
CA SER A 99 27.44 -18.78 -8.82
C SER A 99 26.53 -18.69 -7.60
N GLN A 100 27.11 -18.75 -6.40
CA GLN A 100 26.38 -18.61 -5.14
C GLN A 100 26.41 -17.16 -4.65
N ILE A 101 25.26 -16.64 -4.22
CA ILE A 101 25.14 -15.25 -3.75
C ILE A 101 25.97 -15.02 -2.49
N MET A 102 26.73 -13.92 -2.49
CA MET A 102 27.59 -13.51 -1.37
C MET A 102 27.06 -12.23 -0.73
N PRO A 103 27.60 -11.81 0.44
CA PRO A 103 27.10 -10.63 1.15
C PRO A 103 27.01 -9.37 0.31
N GLU A 104 27.94 -9.16 -0.64
CA GLU A 104 27.92 -8.00 -1.53
C GLU A 104 26.68 -7.95 -2.42
N GLN A 105 26.39 -9.03 -3.15
CA GLN A 105 25.20 -9.13 -4.00
C GLN A 105 23.91 -9.12 -3.16
N ALA A 106 23.92 -9.83 -2.03
CA ALA A 106 22.79 -9.91 -1.12
C ALA A 106 22.42 -8.55 -0.50
N ARG A 107 23.42 -7.72 -0.18
CA ARG A 107 23.25 -6.36 0.29
C ARG A 107 22.67 -5.46 -0.80
N LYS A 108 23.25 -5.51 -2.01
CA LYS A 108 22.77 -4.73 -3.16
C LYS A 108 21.33 -5.08 -3.53
N MET A 109 20.98 -6.37 -3.65
CA MET A 109 19.62 -6.80 -3.99
C MET A 109 18.57 -6.40 -2.94
N GLN A 110 18.98 -6.16 -1.68
CA GLN A 110 18.11 -5.73 -0.59
C GLN A 110 17.99 -4.19 -0.45
N GLY A 111 18.71 -3.42 -1.27
CA GLY A 111 18.64 -1.96 -1.29
C GLY A 111 19.50 -1.26 -0.22
N PHE A 112 20.48 -1.96 0.35
CA PHE A 112 21.42 -1.33 1.28
C PHE A 112 22.36 -0.37 0.54
N PRO A 113 22.79 0.74 1.20
CA PRO A 113 23.77 1.65 0.64
C PRO A 113 25.10 0.97 0.29
N ASP A 114 25.77 1.44 -0.77
CA ASP A 114 27.04 0.86 -1.25
C ASP A 114 28.19 0.94 -0.24
N ASN A 115 28.14 1.87 0.71
CA ASN A 115 29.10 2.02 1.80
C ASN A 115 28.73 1.24 3.08
N PHE A 116 27.59 0.54 3.11
CA PHE A 116 27.17 -0.23 4.28
C PHE A 116 27.93 -1.55 4.38
N GLU A 117 28.62 -1.80 5.50
CA GLU A 117 29.37 -3.05 5.69
C GLU A 117 28.91 -3.80 6.93
N PHE A 118 28.99 -5.12 6.86
CA PHE A 118 28.78 -6.00 8.00
C PHE A 118 30.16 -6.30 8.62
N PRO A 119 30.49 -5.79 9.81
CA PRO A 119 31.78 -6.03 10.46
C PRO A 119 31.85 -7.43 11.10
N VAL A 120 31.41 -8.44 10.36
CA VAL A 120 31.31 -9.83 10.79
C VAL A 120 31.71 -10.76 9.64
N PRO A 121 32.12 -12.02 9.94
CA PRO A 121 32.43 -13.00 8.91
C PRO A 121 31.27 -13.19 7.91
N LYS A 122 31.60 -13.52 6.65
CA LYS A 122 30.63 -13.66 5.54
C LYS A 122 29.43 -14.55 5.88
N SER A 123 29.65 -15.64 6.61
CA SER A 123 28.58 -16.56 7.05
C SER A 123 27.58 -15.87 8.00
N GLN A 124 28.08 -15.06 8.93
CA GLN A 124 27.23 -14.27 9.84
C GLN A 124 26.56 -13.13 9.10
N ALA A 125 27.25 -12.45 8.19
CA ALA A 125 26.66 -11.42 7.34
C ALA A 125 25.47 -11.97 6.53
N MET A 126 25.61 -13.14 5.90
CA MET A 126 24.51 -13.80 5.19
C MET A 126 23.33 -14.14 6.11
N LYS A 127 23.59 -14.57 7.35
CA LYS A 127 22.54 -14.83 8.35
C LYS A 127 21.80 -13.54 8.71
N GLN A 128 22.54 -12.44 8.91
CA GLN A 128 21.95 -11.13 9.22
C GLN A 128 21.12 -10.59 8.03
N LEU A 129 21.65 -10.65 6.81
CA LEU A 129 20.93 -10.28 5.58
C LEU A 129 19.66 -11.11 5.36
N GLY A 130 19.72 -12.43 5.61
CA GLY A 130 18.56 -13.32 5.56
C GLY A 130 17.42 -12.89 6.47
N ASN A 131 17.75 -12.38 7.66
CA ASN A 131 16.80 -11.89 8.67
C ASN A 131 16.50 -10.39 8.56
N SER A 132 17.18 -9.67 7.68
CA SER A 132 17.01 -8.22 7.54
C SER A 132 15.77 -7.84 6.73
N VAL A 133 15.59 -6.56 6.44
CA VAL A 133 14.46 -6.03 5.67
C VAL A 133 14.89 -5.64 4.26
N ALA A 134 13.92 -5.57 3.35
CA ALA A 134 14.13 -4.93 2.05
C ALA A 134 14.00 -3.42 2.24
N VAL A 135 15.11 -2.69 2.08
CA VAL A 135 15.24 -1.30 2.53
C VAL A 135 14.22 -0.40 1.83
N ASP A 136 14.06 -0.54 0.52
CA ASP A 136 13.16 0.30 -0.27
C ASP A 136 11.68 0.04 0.02
N ALA A 137 11.30 -1.21 0.24
CA ALA A 137 9.92 -1.54 0.64
C ALA A 137 9.59 -0.94 2.03
N VAL A 138 10.53 -1.02 2.98
CA VAL A 138 10.37 -0.39 4.30
C VAL A 138 10.33 1.14 4.17
N ARG A 139 11.18 1.73 3.33
CA ARG A 139 11.21 3.18 3.09
C ARG A 139 9.89 3.69 2.53
N ALA A 140 9.37 3.08 1.46
CA ALA A 140 8.10 3.46 0.85
C ALA A 140 6.93 3.33 1.85
N CYS A 141 6.95 2.28 2.66
CA CYS A 141 5.96 2.06 3.70
C CYS A 141 6.07 3.13 4.82
N GLY A 142 7.30 3.48 5.21
CA GLY A 142 7.59 4.52 6.20
C GLY A 142 7.18 5.91 5.73
N GLU A 143 7.40 6.24 4.46
CA GLU A 143 6.95 7.51 3.86
C GLU A 143 5.41 7.63 3.89
N SER A 144 4.70 6.56 3.54
CA SER A 144 3.23 6.53 3.62
C SER A 144 2.74 6.71 5.06
N LEU A 145 3.41 6.07 6.02
CA LEU A 145 3.12 6.20 7.44
C LEU A 145 3.35 7.63 7.93
N LEU A 146 4.49 8.24 7.58
CA LEU A 146 4.80 9.63 7.96
C LEU A 146 3.82 10.63 7.34
N ASN A 147 3.42 10.43 6.09
CA ASN A 147 2.42 11.26 5.43
C ASN A 147 1.08 11.20 6.18
N TYR A 148 0.67 10.01 6.59
CA TYR A 148 -0.56 9.82 7.37
C TYR A 148 -0.46 10.41 8.78
N MET A 149 0.66 10.21 9.48
CA MET A 149 0.88 10.83 10.79
C MET A 149 0.88 12.36 10.72
N ASN A 150 1.45 12.94 9.66
CA ASN A 150 1.43 14.38 9.43
C ASN A 150 0.02 14.90 9.15
N PHE A 151 -0.79 14.12 8.42
CA PHE A 151 -2.21 14.41 8.23
C PHE A 151 -2.97 14.42 9.57
N LEU A 152 -2.84 13.35 10.37
CA LEU A 152 -3.45 13.26 11.71
C LEU A 152 -2.99 14.39 12.64
N SER A 153 -1.70 14.76 12.61
CA SER A 153 -1.17 15.84 13.46
C SER A 153 -1.75 17.20 13.09
N LYS A 154 -2.03 17.44 11.80
CA LYS A 154 -2.69 18.67 11.35
C LYS A 154 -4.14 18.73 11.83
N GLU A 155 -4.86 17.61 11.78
CA GLU A 155 -6.23 17.55 12.32
C GLU A 155 -6.25 17.70 13.84
N ASN A 156 -5.33 17.06 14.58
CA ASN A 156 -5.27 17.17 16.04
C ASN A 156 -4.76 18.53 16.55
N GLY A 157 -3.90 19.20 15.78
CA GLY A 157 -3.48 20.59 16.04
C GLY A 157 -4.61 21.61 15.81
N GLU A 158 -5.57 21.26 14.95
CA GLU A 158 -6.89 21.90 14.93
C GLU A 158 -7.81 21.20 15.94
N ASN A 159 -7.66 21.52 17.22
CA ASN A 159 -8.66 21.24 18.24
C ASN A 159 -9.93 22.09 17.99
N LYS A 160 -10.53 21.91 16.82
CA LYS A 160 -11.91 22.18 16.52
C LYS A 160 -12.55 20.80 16.53
N MET A 161 -13.33 20.53 17.58
CA MET A 161 -14.58 19.77 17.46
C MET A 161 -15.04 19.93 16.02
N VAL A 162 -15.14 18.84 15.24
CA VAL A 162 -15.70 18.76 13.87
C VAL A 162 -16.23 20.13 13.54
N LYS A 163 -15.38 20.99 12.93
CA LYS A 163 -15.67 22.42 12.83
C LYS A 163 -17.10 22.45 12.37
N HIS A 164 -18.04 22.85 13.25
CA HIS A 164 -19.45 22.83 12.90
C HIS A 164 -19.49 23.91 11.85
N THR A 165 -19.28 23.53 10.60
CA THR A 165 -19.39 24.42 9.49
C THR A 165 -20.84 24.79 9.61
N LYS A 166 -21.10 26.05 9.94
CA LYS A 166 -22.44 26.61 9.77
C LYS A 166 -22.82 26.62 8.28
N ASN A 167 -22.02 26.03 7.40
CA ASN A 167 -22.41 25.53 6.09
C ASN A 167 -23.45 24.42 6.26
N LYS A 168 -24.69 24.83 6.55
CA LYS A 168 -25.88 24.02 6.28
C LYS A 168 -25.86 23.41 4.87
N GLY A 169 -25.14 24.04 3.93
CA GLY A 169 -24.93 23.55 2.56
C GLY A 169 -24.33 22.14 2.49
N GLU A 170 -23.28 21.81 3.26
CA GLU A 170 -22.58 20.52 3.13
C GLU A 170 -23.46 19.32 3.51
N TRP A 171 -24.20 19.42 4.62
CA TRP A 171 -25.16 18.39 5.03
C TRP A 171 -26.40 18.34 4.13
N THR A 172 -26.83 19.49 3.61
CA THR A 172 -27.95 19.56 2.65
C THR A 172 -27.55 18.94 1.31
N GLU A 173 -26.31 19.13 0.87
CA GLU A 173 -25.75 18.53 -0.34
C GLU A 173 -25.60 17.02 -0.18
N LEU A 174 -25.05 16.54 0.96
CA LEU A 174 -24.94 15.11 1.24
C LEU A 174 -26.32 14.45 1.33
N TYR A 175 -27.28 15.06 2.04
CA TYR A 175 -28.65 14.57 2.10
C TYR A 175 -29.30 14.54 0.71
N SER A 176 -29.10 15.59 -0.09
CA SER A 176 -29.63 15.66 -1.47
C SER A 176 -29.02 14.57 -2.35
N PHE A 177 -27.71 14.31 -2.21
CA PHE A 177 -27.03 13.23 -2.92
C PHE A 177 -27.59 11.85 -2.52
N LEU A 178 -27.67 11.55 -1.22
CA LEU A 178 -28.21 10.27 -0.73
C LEU A 178 -29.67 10.08 -1.13
N LYS A 179 -30.47 11.14 -1.08
CA LYS A 179 -31.87 11.13 -1.50
C LYS A 179 -32.01 10.93 -3.01
N LEU A 180 -31.14 11.52 -3.82
CA LEU A 180 -31.10 11.28 -5.26
C LEU A 180 -30.72 9.83 -5.59
N LEU A 181 -29.79 9.22 -4.85
CA LEU A 181 -29.46 7.80 -5.02
C LEU A 181 -30.65 6.90 -4.70
N ASN A 182 -31.40 7.21 -3.64
CA ASN A 182 -32.56 6.43 -3.20
C ASN A 182 -33.78 6.62 -4.12
N ASP A 183 -34.16 7.87 -4.38
CA ASP A 183 -35.41 8.20 -5.07
C ASP A 183 -35.24 8.15 -6.60
N LYS A 184 -34.00 8.29 -7.10
CA LYS A 184 -33.62 8.37 -8.53
C LYS A 184 -34.38 9.43 -9.32
N LYS A 185 -35.00 10.38 -8.63
CA LYS A 185 -35.85 11.44 -9.19
C LYS A 185 -35.46 12.79 -8.61
N LEU A 186 -35.26 13.75 -9.50
CA LEU A 186 -35.09 15.15 -9.14
C LEU A 186 -36.38 15.91 -9.44
N TYR A 187 -37.14 16.23 -8.40
CA TYR A 187 -38.38 16.99 -8.52
C TYR A 187 -38.08 18.47 -8.79
N LEU A 188 -38.81 19.06 -9.74
CA LEU A 188 -38.72 20.49 -10.02
C LEU A 188 -39.42 21.29 -8.93
N ALA A 189 -38.96 22.50 -8.65
CA ALA A 189 -39.66 23.43 -7.75
C ALA A 189 -39.99 24.73 -8.48
N ASP A 190 -41.01 25.45 -7.99
CA ASP A 190 -41.23 26.84 -8.40
C ASP A 190 -40.31 27.82 -7.64
N LYS A 191 -40.46 29.12 -7.94
CA LYS A 191 -39.69 30.20 -7.32
C LYS A 191 -39.85 30.29 -5.79
N ASP A 192 -40.90 29.68 -5.25
CA ASP A 192 -41.23 29.66 -3.83
C ASP A 192 -40.86 28.31 -3.19
N MET A 193 -40.03 27.51 -3.88
CA MET A 193 -39.54 26.19 -3.44
C MET A 193 -40.64 25.13 -3.26
N LYS A 194 -41.81 25.30 -3.88
CA LYS A 194 -42.87 24.28 -3.84
C LYS A 194 -42.62 23.21 -4.90
N PRO A 195 -42.62 21.90 -4.53
CA PRO A 195 -42.42 20.82 -5.48
C PRO A 195 -43.51 20.82 -6.56
N LYS A 196 -43.11 20.70 -7.82
CA LYS A 196 -43.99 20.45 -8.96
C LYS A 196 -44.10 18.93 -9.19
N ILE A 197 -45.20 18.52 -9.81
CA ILE A 197 -45.44 17.14 -10.26
C ILE A 197 -44.45 16.65 -11.32
N HIS A 198 -43.71 17.56 -11.96
CA HIS A 198 -42.70 17.22 -12.96
C HIS A 198 -41.34 16.92 -12.32
N PHE A 199 -40.67 15.89 -12.80
CA PHE A 199 -39.37 15.44 -12.31
C PHE A 199 -38.46 15.00 -13.46
N PHE A 200 -37.15 14.97 -13.20
CA PHE A 200 -36.17 14.29 -14.03
C PHE A 200 -35.77 12.95 -13.44
N ASN A 201 -35.63 11.92 -14.28
CA ASN A 201 -34.99 10.67 -13.86
C ASN A 201 -33.47 10.87 -13.81
N VAL A 202 -32.87 10.44 -12.71
CA VAL A 202 -31.43 10.53 -12.48
C VAL A 202 -30.84 9.14 -12.67
N ASN A 203 -30.05 8.97 -13.73
CA ASN A 203 -29.42 7.69 -14.05
C ASN A 203 -27.95 7.64 -13.64
N LYS A 204 -27.35 8.81 -13.40
CA LYS A 204 -25.92 8.96 -13.07
C LYS A 204 -25.73 10.15 -12.14
N VAL A 205 -24.92 9.97 -11.11
CA VAL A 205 -24.43 11.06 -10.27
C VAL A 205 -22.90 11.06 -10.28
N THR A 206 -22.31 12.23 -10.49
CA THR A 206 -20.86 12.44 -10.54
C THR A 206 -20.53 13.81 -9.94
N THR A 207 -19.33 13.97 -9.39
CA THR A 207 -18.83 15.25 -8.90
C THR A 207 -17.44 15.49 -9.45
N LEU A 208 -17.02 16.75 -9.57
CA LEU A 208 -15.65 17.10 -10.02
C LEU A 208 -14.56 16.62 -9.04
N ASN A 209 -14.95 16.29 -7.81
CA ASN A 209 -14.04 15.96 -6.71
C ASN A 209 -13.87 14.44 -6.50
N ILE A 210 -14.65 13.61 -7.19
CA ILE A 210 -14.62 12.15 -7.06
C ILE A 210 -14.38 11.57 -8.45
N LYS A 211 -13.33 10.76 -8.62
CA LYS A 211 -13.01 10.13 -9.92
C LYS A 211 -14.04 9.08 -10.32
N GLN A 212 -14.73 8.50 -9.33
CA GLN A 212 -15.73 7.47 -9.49
C GLN A 212 -17.08 8.07 -9.92
N SER A 213 -17.76 7.35 -10.81
CA SER A 213 -19.14 7.64 -11.21
C SER A 213 -20.09 6.63 -10.62
N CYS A 214 -21.21 7.09 -10.05
CA CYS A 214 -22.28 6.20 -9.58
C CYS A 214 -23.37 6.12 -10.65
N TYR A 215 -23.66 4.90 -11.11
CA TYR A 215 -24.77 4.60 -12.01
C TYR A 215 -25.92 3.98 -11.21
N LEU A 216 -27.14 4.46 -11.47
CA LEU A 216 -28.36 4.02 -10.79
C LEU A 216 -29.07 3.01 -11.69
N ALA A 217 -28.93 1.71 -11.37
CA ALA A 217 -29.55 0.63 -12.12
C ALA A 217 -31.05 0.51 -11.78
N GLU A 218 -31.86 -0.11 -12.65
CA GLU A 218 -33.32 -0.23 -12.46
C GLU A 218 -33.71 -1.02 -11.19
N ASN A 219 -32.83 -1.89 -10.68
CA ASN A 219 -33.09 -2.77 -9.53
C ASN A 219 -32.70 -2.17 -8.17
N ASP A 220 -32.69 -0.85 -8.01
CA ASP A 220 -32.23 -0.17 -6.78
C ASP A 220 -30.78 -0.50 -6.36
N LEU A 221 -29.99 -0.98 -7.31
CA LEU A 221 -28.56 -1.20 -7.16
C LEU A 221 -27.78 0.02 -7.65
N VAL A 222 -26.73 0.37 -6.90
CA VAL A 222 -25.77 1.41 -7.27
C VAL A 222 -24.50 0.74 -7.79
N GLU A 223 -24.16 0.99 -9.05
CA GLU A 223 -22.91 0.53 -9.65
C GLU A 223 -21.88 1.66 -9.59
N ILE A 224 -20.72 1.37 -9.02
CA ILE A 224 -19.62 2.33 -8.90
C ILE A 224 -18.57 1.94 -9.94
N ILE A 225 -18.25 2.87 -10.84
CA ILE A 225 -17.22 2.71 -11.88
C ILE A 225 -16.11 3.74 -11.65
#